data_AF-A0A1H9W1E6-F1
#
_entry.id   AF-A0A1H9W1E6-F1
#
_cell.length_a   1.000
_cell.length_b   1.000
_cell.length_c   1.000
_cell.angle_alpha   90.00
_cell.angle_beta   90.00
_cell.angle_gamma   90.00
#
_symmetry.space_group_name_H-M   'P 1'
#
loop_
_entity.id
_entity.type
_entity.pdbx_description
1 polymer ?
#
loop_
_entity_poly.entity_id
_entity_poly.type
_entity_poly.pdbx_seq_one_letter_code
_entity_poly.pdbx_strand_id
1 'polypeptide(L)'
;MGISVVMFGMIAFILLGLIVIPVIIIGTFGNGSPPLKFSYISFVLLTIQWTLYLTGFYVWLPVSVPDVAFTPIWFVICALALISVVREWKNNPAVSFVLLVLTGISFIFAVFIYGLSNM
;
A
#
# COMPACT_ATOMS: atom_id res chain seq x y z
N MET A 1 8.45 -26.74 -4.31
CA MET A 1 6.99 -26.45 -4.33
C MET A 1 6.45 -25.96 -2.97
N GLY A 2 6.99 -26.37 -1.81
CA GLY A 2 6.49 -25.92 -0.50
C GLY A 2 6.79 -24.46 -0.11
N ILE A 3 7.99 -23.95 -0.40
CA ILE A 3 8.41 -22.58 -0.03
C ILE A 3 7.57 -21.51 -0.78
N SER A 4 7.20 -21.80 -2.03
CA SER A 4 6.37 -20.92 -2.87
C SER A 4 4.98 -20.72 -2.27
N VAL A 5 4.34 -21.79 -1.77
CA VAL A 5 2.99 -21.74 -1.20
C VAL A 5 2.98 -21.03 0.15
N VAL A 6 4.02 -21.22 0.97
CA VAL A 6 4.15 -20.52 2.27
C VAL A 6 4.39 -19.03 2.06
N MET A 7 5.24 -18.64 1.10
CA MET A 7 5.44 -17.24 0.71
C MET A 7 4.14 -16.60 0.20
N PHE A 8 3.43 -17.27 -0.71
CA PHE A 8 2.13 -16.79 -1.21
C PHE A 8 1.08 -16.69 -0.09
N GLY A 9 1.08 -17.63 0.86
CA GLY A 9 0.21 -17.60 2.03
C GLY A 9 0.50 -16.43 2.96
N MET A 10 1.78 -16.13 3.22
CA MET A 10 2.20 -14.98 4.03
C MET A 10 1.87 -13.65 3.34
N ILE A 11 2.10 -13.57 2.03
CA ILE A 11 1.73 -12.43 1.18
C ILE A 11 0.22 -12.19 1.22
N ALA A 12 -0.57 -13.25 1.02
CA ALA A 12 -2.03 -13.18 1.09
C ALA A 12 -2.48 -12.77 2.50
N PHE A 13 -1.82 -13.24 3.55
CA PHE A 13 -2.13 -12.88 4.93
C PHE A 13 -1.79 -11.42 5.26
N ILE A 14 -0.69 -10.90 4.74
CA ILE A 14 -0.31 -9.48 4.88
C ILE A 14 -1.29 -8.60 4.11
N LEU A 15 -1.62 -8.94 2.86
CA LEU A 15 -2.62 -8.22 2.06
C LEU A 15 -4.01 -8.26 2.72
N LEU A 16 -4.39 -9.41 3.26
CA LEU A 16 -5.64 -9.59 3.97
C LEU A 16 -5.63 -8.77 5.28
N GLY A 17 -4.51 -8.70 6.00
CA GLY A 17 -4.33 -7.78 7.12
C GLY A 17 -4.47 -6.32 6.70
N LEU A 18 -3.86 -5.91 5.59
CA LEU A 18 -3.95 -4.55 5.05
C LEU A 18 -5.38 -4.15 4.63
N ILE A 19 -6.26 -5.12 4.33
CA ILE A 19 -7.66 -4.89 3.93
C ILE A 19 -8.61 -5.03 5.12
N VAL A 20 -8.46 -6.10 5.90
CA VAL A 20 -9.36 -6.45 7.00
C VAL A 20 -9.21 -5.48 8.17
N ILE A 21 -8.00 -5.03 8.49
CA ILE A 21 -7.76 -4.07 9.58
C ILE A 21 -8.49 -2.72 9.31
N PRO A 22 -8.37 -2.08 8.13
CA PRO A 22 -9.17 -0.90 7.80
C PRO A 22 -10.66 -1.14 7.88
N VAL A 23 -11.14 -2.25 7.32
CA VAL A 23 -12.58 -2.57 7.26
C VAL A 23 -13.15 -2.75 8.66
N ILE A 24 -12.42 -3.42 9.55
CA ILE A 24 -12.81 -3.57 10.96
C ILE A 24 -12.75 -2.21 11.66
N ILE A 25 -11.70 -1.41 11.48
CA ILE A 25 -11.58 -0.09 12.14
C ILE A 25 -12.69 0.87 11.69
N ILE A 26 -13.02 0.88 10.39
CA ILE A 26 -14.09 1.70 9.83
C ILE A 26 -15.46 1.20 10.30
N GLY A 27 -15.68 -0.11 10.39
CA GLY A 27 -16.95 -0.68 10.86
C GLY A 27 -17.17 -0.55 12.38
N THR A 28 -16.09 -0.51 13.17
CA THR A 28 -16.17 -0.50 14.65
C THR A 28 -16.08 0.92 15.23
N PHE A 29 -15.39 1.86 14.56
CA PHE A 29 -15.24 3.26 14.98
C PHE A 29 -15.93 4.27 14.04
N GLY A 30 -16.60 3.80 12.99
CA GLY A 30 -17.23 4.61 11.94
C GLY A 30 -18.51 5.32 12.34
N ASN A 31 -18.47 6.11 13.41
CA ASN A 31 -19.48 7.14 13.67
C ASN A 31 -19.27 8.40 12.79
N GLY A 32 -18.26 8.38 11.90
CA GLY A 32 -17.91 9.47 10.99
C GLY A 32 -18.54 9.30 9.61
N SER A 33 -18.64 10.42 8.89
CA SER A 33 -19.12 10.49 7.51
C SER A 33 -18.40 9.48 6.59
N PRO A 34 -19.06 9.05 5.49
CA PRO A 34 -18.48 8.08 4.57
C PRO A 34 -17.11 8.57 4.04
N PRO A 35 -16.17 7.65 3.77
CA PRO A 35 -14.84 8.03 3.34
C PRO A 35 -14.88 8.78 2.00
N LEU A 36 -13.97 9.74 1.81
CA LEU A 36 -13.86 10.43 0.53
C LEU A 36 -13.50 9.44 -0.59
N LYS A 37 -14.05 9.64 -1.79
CA LYS A 37 -13.72 8.84 -2.98
C LYS A 37 -12.21 8.77 -3.22
N PHE A 38 -11.49 9.85 -2.92
CA PHE A 38 -10.05 9.93 -3.07
C PHE A 38 -9.29 8.97 -2.13
N SER A 39 -9.79 8.77 -0.92
CA SER A 39 -9.24 7.82 0.07
C SER A 39 -9.39 6.37 -0.38
N TYR A 40 -10.50 6.01 -1.02
CA TYR A 40 -10.65 4.70 -1.67
C TYR A 40 -9.66 4.50 -2.81
N ILE A 41 -9.46 5.52 -3.66
CA ILE A 41 -8.52 5.46 -4.79
C ILE A 41 -7.10 5.23 -4.27
N SER A 42 -6.66 5.97 -3.25
CA SER A 42 -5.33 5.78 -2.64
C SER A 42 -5.17 4.41 -2.02
N PHE A 43 -6.20 3.90 -1.36
CA PHE A 43 -6.18 2.56 -0.79
C PHE A 43 -5.98 1.49 -1.88
N VAL A 44 -6.79 1.54 -2.94
CA VAL A 44 -6.70 0.61 -4.08
C VAL A 44 -5.33 0.70 -4.77
N LEU A 45 -4.81 1.91 -5.00
CA LEU A 45 -3.48 2.12 -5.59
C LEU A 45 -2.37 1.46 -4.76
N LEU A 46 -2.40 1.63 -3.44
CA LEU A 46 -1.43 1.00 -2.55
C LEU A 46 -1.56 -0.52 -2.58
N THR A 47 -2.78 -1.07 -2.53
CA THR A 47 -3.01 -2.52 -2.61
C THR A 47 -2.52 -3.11 -3.92
N ILE A 48 -2.77 -2.45 -5.05
CA ILE A 48 -2.27 -2.87 -6.37
C ILE A 48 -0.74 -2.87 -6.36
N GLN A 49 -0.11 -1.80 -5.88
CA GLN A 49 1.35 -1.69 -5.86
C GLN A 49 2.00 -2.81 -5.04
N TRP A 50 1.44 -3.12 -3.86
CA TRP A 50 1.87 -4.25 -3.04
C TRP A 50 1.70 -5.58 -3.77
N THR A 51 0.57 -5.78 -4.45
CA THR A 51 0.32 -7.00 -5.23
C THR A 51 1.32 -7.17 -6.36
N LEU A 52 1.61 -6.11 -7.13
CA LEU A 52 2.58 -6.14 -8.22
C LEU A 52 3.99 -6.45 -7.72
N TYR A 53 4.38 -5.89 -6.57
CA TYR A 53 5.66 -6.19 -5.94
C TYR A 53 5.75 -7.66 -5.47
N LEU A 54 4.76 -8.13 -4.71
CA LEU A 54 4.78 -9.45 -4.08
C LEU A 54 4.63 -10.60 -5.08
N THR A 55 3.95 -10.37 -6.21
CA THR A 55 3.86 -11.33 -7.31
C THR A 55 5.13 -11.36 -8.18
N GLY A 56 6.09 -10.47 -7.95
CA GLY A 56 7.28 -10.34 -8.77
C GLY A 56 6.97 -9.88 -10.20
N PHE A 57 5.83 -9.21 -10.43
CA PHE A 57 5.40 -8.75 -11.75
C PHE A 57 6.50 -7.94 -12.47
N TYR A 58 7.22 -7.11 -11.71
CA TYR A 58 8.29 -6.29 -12.26
C TYR A 58 9.49 -7.10 -12.79
N VAL A 59 9.71 -8.35 -12.33
CA VAL A 59 10.77 -9.22 -12.86
C VAL A 59 10.45 -9.69 -14.29
N TRP A 60 9.17 -9.73 -14.66
CA TRP A 60 8.73 -10.11 -16.00
C TRP A 60 8.86 -8.98 -17.03
N LEU A 61 9.11 -7.74 -16.57
CA LEU A 61 9.34 -6.60 -17.45
C LEU A 61 10.80 -6.60 -17.95
N PRO A 62 11.07 -6.04 -19.15
CA PRO A 62 12.42 -5.93 -19.69
C PRO A 62 13.35 -5.23 -18.69
N VAL A 63 14.58 -5.71 -18.57
CA VAL A 63 15.58 -5.38 -17.52
C VAL A 63 15.74 -3.88 -17.24
N SER A 64 15.47 -3.00 -18.21
CA SER A 64 15.60 -1.54 -18.08
C SER A 64 14.38 -0.82 -17.50
N VAL A 65 13.21 -1.44 -17.41
CA VAL A 65 11.95 -0.79 -16.98
C VAL A 65 11.72 -0.86 -15.46
N PRO A 66 11.99 -2.00 -14.77
CA PRO A 66 11.77 -2.14 -13.33
C PRO A 66 12.56 -1.13 -12.51
N ASP A 67 13.86 -1.02 -12.75
CA ASP A 67 14.75 -0.18 -11.94
C ASP A 67 14.43 1.31 -12.08
N VAL A 68 13.92 1.72 -13.25
CA VAL A 68 13.62 3.13 -13.55
C VAL A 68 12.20 3.51 -13.13
N ALA A 69 11.22 2.62 -13.25
CA ALA A 69 9.81 2.96 -13.06
C ALA A 69 9.27 2.53 -11.69
N PHE A 70 9.73 1.40 -11.14
CA PHE A 70 9.12 0.81 -9.95
C PHE A 70 9.19 1.72 -8.73
N THR A 71 10.40 2.14 -8.39
CA THR A 71 10.68 2.90 -7.18
C THR A 71 10.07 4.30 -7.24
N PRO A 72 10.21 5.08 -8.35
CA PRO A 72 9.55 6.38 -8.45
C PRO A 72 8.03 6.30 -8.43
N ILE A 73 7.42 5.31 -9.09
CA ILE A 73 5.95 5.11 -9.07
C ILE A 73 5.48 4.84 -7.64
N TRP A 74 6.20 4.00 -6.89
CA TRP A 74 5.84 3.71 -5.50
C TRP A 74 5.89 4.98 -4.63
N PHE A 75 6.92 5.81 -4.79
CA PHE A 75 7.00 7.10 -4.10
C PHE A 75 5.86 8.06 -4.45
N VAL A 76 5.47 8.14 -5.73
CA VAL A 76 4.32 8.95 -6.17
C VAL A 76 3.01 8.46 -5.55
N ILE A 77 2.78 7.14 -5.51
CA ILE A 77 1.60 6.55 -4.88
C ILE A 77 1.57 6.87 -3.38
N CYS A 78 2.71 6.75 -2.69
CA CYS A 78 2.82 7.14 -1.28
C CYS A 78 2.51 8.62 -1.06
N ALA A 79 2.99 9.52 -1.93
CA ALA A 79 2.69 10.96 -1.84
C ALA A 79 1.19 11.24 -2.03
N LEU A 80 0.55 10.60 -3.01
CA LEU A 80 -0.89 10.71 -3.24
C LEU A 80 -1.71 10.20 -2.04
N ALA A 81 -1.30 9.08 -1.45
CA ALA A 81 -1.95 8.53 -0.27
C ALA A 81 -1.79 9.42 0.96
N LEU A 82 -0.64 10.10 1.10
CA LEU A 82 -0.40 11.06 2.17
C LEU A 82 -1.33 12.29 2.06
N ILE A 83 -1.60 12.75 0.83
CA ILE A 83 -2.62 13.79 0.58
C ILE A 83 -4.00 13.31 1.01
N SER A 84 -4.35 12.06 0.73
CA SER A 84 -5.62 11.46 1.17
C SER A 84 -5.74 11.40 2.69
N VAL A 85 -4.66 11.04 3.39
CA VAL A 85 -4.61 11.08 4.86
C VAL A 85 -4.92 12.48 5.38
N VAL A 86 -4.24 13.52 4.89
CA VAL A 86 -4.46 14.89 5.36
C VAL A 86 -5.90 15.35 5.15
N ARG A 87 -6.50 14.97 4.01
CA ARG A 87 -7.91 15.30 3.71
C ARG A 87 -8.88 14.52 4.58
N GLU A 88 -8.62 13.23 4.81
CA GLU A 88 -9.50 12.37 5.57
C GLU A 88 -9.40 12.60 7.09
N TRP A 89 -8.30 13.18 7.58
CA TRP A 89 -8.06 13.44 9.00
C TRP A 89 -9.19 14.23 9.68
N LYS A 90 -9.80 15.16 8.95
CA LYS A 90 -10.93 15.98 9.43
C LYS A 90 -12.31 15.35 9.19
N ASN A 91 -12.44 14.46 8.21
CA ASN A 91 -13.71 13.83 7.84
C ASN A 91 -13.95 12.54 8.62
N ASN A 92 -12.98 11.63 8.53
CA ASN A 92 -13.04 10.33 9.16
C ASN A 92 -11.64 9.97 9.70
N PRO A 93 -11.34 10.33 10.96
CA PRO A 93 -10.00 10.14 11.54
C PRO A 93 -9.61 8.66 11.61
N ALA A 94 -10.58 7.75 11.72
CA ALA A 94 -10.32 6.31 11.71
C ALA A 94 -9.79 5.85 10.35
N VAL A 95 -10.47 6.22 9.25
CA VAL A 95 -9.99 5.94 7.88
C VAL A 95 -8.62 6.59 7.64
N SER A 96 -8.47 7.84 8.09
CA SER A 96 -7.23 8.59 7.95
C SER A 96 -6.05 7.90 8.65
N PHE A 97 -6.25 7.41 9.87
CA PHE A 97 -5.21 6.71 10.61
C PHE A 97 -4.80 5.42 9.91
N VAL A 98 -5.75 4.67 9.35
CA VAL A 98 -5.43 3.45 8.62
C VAL A 98 -4.66 3.76 7.33
N LEU A 99 -5.09 4.76 6.56
CA LEU A 99 -4.35 5.22 5.39
C LEU A 99 -2.95 5.70 5.77
N LEU A 100 -2.78 6.35 6.93
CA LEU A 100 -1.48 6.81 7.42
C LEU A 100 -0.55 5.63 7.69
N VAL A 101 -1.02 4.60 8.40
CA VAL A 101 -0.24 3.40 8.69
C VAL A 101 0.15 2.68 7.39
N LEU A 102 -0.81 2.47 6.49
CA LEU A 102 -0.57 1.81 5.20
C LEU A 102 0.44 2.59 4.35
N THR A 103 0.30 3.91 4.28
CA THR A 103 1.22 4.79 3.55
C THR A 103 2.61 4.77 4.18
N GLY A 104 2.69 4.81 5.51
CA GLY A 104 3.96 4.77 6.25
C GLY A 104 4.75 3.50 6.01
N ILE A 105 4.10 2.33 6.12
CA ILE A 105 4.75 1.03 5.83
C ILE A 105 5.22 0.98 4.37
N SER A 106 4.38 1.44 3.45
CA SER A 106 4.70 1.47 2.01
C SER A 106 5.89 2.39 1.70
N PHE A 107 5.97 3.55 2.37
CA PHE A 107 7.08 4.49 2.21
C PHE A 107 8.39 3.92 2.75
N ILE A 108 8.37 3.31 3.95
CA ILE A 108 9.56 2.65 4.52
C ILE A 108 10.06 1.56 3.56
N PHE A 109 9.15 0.76 2.99
CA PHE A 109 9.51 -0.25 2.00
C PHE A 109 10.12 0.35 0.73
N ALA A 110 9.53 1.41 0.19
CA ALA A 110 10.07 2.10 -0.99
C ALA A 110 11.48 2.64 -0.74
N VAL A 111 11.73 3.24 0.43
CA VAL A 111 13.07 3.70 0.84
C VAL A 111 14.05 2.54 0.99
N PHE A 112 13.62 1.45 1.61
CA PHE A 112 14.47 0.27 1.81
C PHE A 112 14.90 -0.36 0.48
N ILE A 113 13.96 -0.50 -0.46
CA ILE A 113 14.25 -1.02 -1.80
C ILE A 113 15.17 -0.08 -2.58
N TYR A 114 14.91 1.22 -2.52
CA TYR A 114 15.79 2.23 -3.14
C TYR A 114 17.21 2.20 -2.57
N GLY A 115 17.34 1.99 -1.26
CA GLY A 115 18.62 1.83 -0.59
C GLY A 115 19.37 0.60 -1.10
N LEU A 116 18.69 -0.55 -1.17
CA LEU A 116 19.27 -1.80 -1.67
C LEU A 116 19.66 -1.75 -3.15
N SER A 117 18.91 -1.03 -4.00
CA SER A 117 19.22 -0.93 -5.43
C SER A 117 20.44 -0.06 -5.75
N ASN A 118 20.85 0.80 -4.82
CA ASN A 118 21.99 1.72 -4.97
C ASN A 118 23.26 1.23 -4.23
N MET A 119 23.25 0.03 -3.65
CA MET A 119 24.42 -0.65 -3.09
C MET A 119 25.05 -1.58 -4.12
#